data_AF-A0A0D6LLM6-F1
#
_entry.id   AF-A0A0D6LLM6-F1
#
_cell.length_a   1.000
_cell.length_b   1.000
_cell.length_c   1.000
_cell.angle_alpha   90.00
_cell.angle_beta   90.00
_cell.angle_gamma   90.00
#
_symmetry.space_group_name_H-M   'P 1'
#
loop_
_entity.id
_entity.type
_entity.pdbx_description
1 polymer ?
#
loop_
_entity_poly.entity_id
_entity_poly.type
_entity_poly.pdbx_seq_one_letter_code
_entity_poly.pdbx_strand_id
1 'polypeptide(L)'
;MCDAIKCRTGLCGGLSAVTVFFALFVTRSKPPTPVAASRDSEIEVPPFWEGVKTCFRSKTYWVLAICLGGGVGLFNALYNNLQPSLCVMGYSPSFDGGMGTLLIMSGLVGAAISGLYVDKTGEFEKVVLFANAYRRLDDRRRIVTMKISFLLAGIAACSLAISINYEGMEGWVVASIFLFGAFGFAIYPIGLEMGVEATFPVAEATSTGLIIMIGQIQGVVYVILTNVFVGKPDPHQLAIQTCVDKNSNLKTVVTWSVPFLIWAGCVCLLIILFVILFWPKYKRREYEANRTKTENGIVLPEAIEQEKTRL
;
A
#
# COMPACT_ATOMS: atom_id res chain seq x y z
N MET A 1 12.95 31.49 19.23
CA MET A 1 11.92 30.64 18.59
C MET A 1 11.90 30.80 17.06
N CYS A 2 11.95 32.03 16.52
CA CYS A 2 12.04 32.28 15.07
C CYS A 2 13.28 31.65 14.39
N ASP A 3 14.44 31.68 15.03
CA ASP A 3 15.68 31.13 14.44
C ASP A 3 15.69 29.60 14.35
N ALA A 4 15.05 28.91 15.29
CA ALA A 4 14.90 27.45 15.27
C ALA A 4 13.88 26.98 14.20
N ILE A 5 12.92 27.84 13.84
CA ILE A 5 11.98 27.56 12.73
C ILE A 5 12.70 27.77 11.40
N LYS A 6 13.37 28.92 11.23
CA LYS A 6 14.17 29.21 10.02
C LYS A 6 15.25 28.16 9.77
N CYS A 7 15.93 27.70 10.83
CA CYS A 7 16.93 26.63 10.73
C CYS A 7 16.32 25.29 10.29
N ARG A 8 15.16 24.89 10.85
CA ARG A 8 14.45 23.66 10.42
C ARG A 8 13.93 23.75 8.99
N THR A 9 13.34 24.88 8.61
CA THR A 9 12.86 25.09 7.24
C THR A 9 14.01 25.10 6.23
N GLY A 10 15.14 25.74 6.58
CA GLY A 10 16.36 25.73 5.79
C GLY A 10 16.95 24.33 5.62
N LEU A 11 16.94 23.51 6.67
CA LEU A 11 17.39 22.12 6.61
C LEU A 11 16.50 21.26 5.69
N CYS A 12 15.17 21.38 5.81
CA CYS A 12 14.23 20.68 4.91
C CYS A 12 14.40 21.13 3.45
N GLY A 13 14.59 22.43 3.22
CA GLY A 13 14.87 22.98 1.90
C GLY A 13 16.19 22.47 1.31
N GLY A 14 17.24 22.41 2.13
CA GLY A 14 18.55 21.86 1.73
C GLY A 14 18.48 20.38 1.36
N LEU A 15 17.82 19.55 2.17
CA LEU A 15 17.62 18.12 1.88
C LEU A 15 16.81 17.90 0.59
N SER A 16 15.79 18.74 0.34
CA SER A 16 14.99 18.69 -0.89
C SER A 16 15.81 19.12 -2.11
N ALA A 17 16.64 20.16 -1.98
CA ALA A 17 17.52 20.60 -3.06
C ALA A 17 18.57 19.54 -3.42
N VAL A 18 19.13 18.85 -2.43
CA VAL A 18 20.08 17.75 -2.64
C VAL A 18 19.43 16.60 -3.40
N THR A 19 18.23 16.19 -3.01
CA THR A 19 17.51 15.10 -3.71
C THR A 19 17.16 15.47 -5.16
N VAL A 20 16.72 16.71 -5.42
CA VAL A 20 16.50 17.22 -6.78
C VAL A 20 17.80 17.28 -7.58
N PHE A 21 18.88 17.74 -6.97
CA PHE A 21 20.21 17.78 -7.60
C PHE A 21 20.62 16.38 -8.05
N PHE A 22 20.54 15.37 -7.17
CA PHE A 22 20.82 13.98 -7.54
C PHE A 22 19.88 13.43 -8.62
N ALA A 23 18.58 13.77 -8.59
CA ALA A 23 17.63 13.36 -9.61
C ALA A 23 17.98 13.92 -11.01
N LEU A 24 18.54 15.14 -11.10
CA LEU A 24 18.99 15.72 -12.37
C LEU A 24 20.18 14.97 -12.98
N PHE A 25 21.00 14.26 -12.19
CA PHE A 25 22.08 13.41 -12.71
C PHE A 25 21.61 12.02 -13.14
N VAL A 26 20.42 11.57 -12.73
CA VAL A 26 19.85 10.28 -13.15
C VAL A 26 19.13 10.46 -14.49
N THR A 27 19.90 10.51 -15.57
CA THR A 27 19.40 10.66 -16.95
C THR A 27 19.11 9.33 -17.65
N ARG A 28 19.35 8.19 -17.00
CA ARG A 28 19.12 6.86 -17.56
C ARG A 28 17.89 6.18 -16.97
N SER A 29 16.83 6.08 -17.77
CA SER A 29 15.63 5.28 -17.47
C SER A 29 15.82 3.76 -17.64
N LYS A 30 17.00 3.32 -18.07
CA LYS A 30 17.33 1.89 -18.28
C LYS A 30 18.61 1.54 -17.52
N PRO A 31 18.60 0.50 -16.65
CA PRO A 31 19.83 0.04 -16.01
C PRO A 31 20.84 -0.44 -17.07
N PRO A 32 22.15 -0.21 -16.88
CA PRO A 32 23.20 -0.60 -17.82
C PRO A 32 23.29 -2.12 -18.06
N THR A 33 22.78 -2.91 -17.13
CA THR A 33 22.75 -4.37 -17.19
C THR A 33 21.30 -4.87 -17.14
N PRO A 34 20.91 -5.80 -18.03
CA PRO A 34 19.62 -6.47 -17.91
C PRO A 34 19.60 -7.31 -16.64
N VAL A 35 18.62 -7.08 -15.77
CA VAL A 35 18.46 -7.79 -14.47
C VAL A 35 17.96 -9.24 -14.61
N ALA A 36 17.76 -9.74 -15.83
CA ALA A 36 17.47 -11.15 -16.13
C ALA A 36 17.76 -11.48 -17.60
N ALA A 37 18.11 -12.74 -17.89
CA ALA A 37 18.22 -13.32 -19.25
C ALA A 37 16.90 -13.30 -20.04
N SER A 38 15.80 -12.83 -19.45
CA SER A 38 14.48 -12.64 -20.05
C SER A 38 14.16 -11.18 -20.42
N ARG A 39 15.13 -10.26 -20.29
CA ARG A 39 15.08 -8.88 -20.83
C ARG A 39 15.73 -8.74 -22.21
N ASP A 40 15.90 -9.84 -22.94
CA ASP A 40 16.24 -9.79 -24.35
C ASP A 40 15.07 -9.16 -25.12
N SER A 41 15.29 -7.94 -25.62
CA SER A 41 14.92 -7.36 -26.93
C SER A 41 13.57 -7.64 -27.64
N GLU A 42 12.68 -8.49 -27.14
CA GLU A 42 11.55 -9.03 -27.94
C GLU A 42 10.16 -8.70 -27.36
N ILE A 43 10.08 -8.10 -26.17
CA ILE A 43 8.80 -7.68 -25.57
C ILE A 43 8.58 -6.20 -25.84
N GLU A 44 7.78 -5.88 -26.86
CA GLU A 44 7.29 -4.52 -27.08
C GLU A 44 6.36 -4.10 -25.94
N VAL A 45 6.82 -3.14 -25.13
CA VAL A 45 5.97 -2.52 -24.11
C VAL A 45 4.95 -1.64 -24.84
N PRO A 46 3.64 -1.85 -24.63
CA PRO A 46 2.63 -1.07 -25.33
C PRO A 46 2.72 0.42 -24.96
N PRO A 47 2.32 1.34 -25.86
CA PRO A 47 2.24 2.76 -25.55
C PRO A 47 1.32 3.03 -24.35
N PHE A 48 1.55 4.15 -23.65
CA PHE A 48 0.91 4.45 -22.36
C PHE A 48 -0.61 4.22 -22.35
N TRP A 49 -1.33 4.78 -23.32
CA TRP A 49 -2.79 4.66 -23.40
C TRP A 49 -3.29 3.23 -23.62
N GLU A 50 -2.56 2.44 -24.41
CA GLU A 50 -2.86 1.01 -24.60
C GLU A 50 -2.56 0.21 -23.33
N GLY A 51 -1.49 0.57 -22.62
CA GLY A 51 -1.18 0.00 -21.31
C GLY A 51 -2.27 0.27 -20.29
N VAL A 52 -2.74 1.52 -20.20
CA VAL A 52 -3.86 1.93 -19.35
C VAL A 52 -5.13 1.14 -19.70
N LYS A 53 -5.47 1.03 -20.99
CA LYS A 53 -6.63 0.26 -21.45
C LYS A 53 -6.53 -1.23 -21.07
N THR A 54 -5.33 -1.80 -21.14
CA THR A 54 -5.05 -3.19 -20.76
C THR A 54 -5.22 -3.40 -19.25
N CYS A 55 -4.72 -2.47 -18.42
CA CYS A 55 -4.96 -2.46 -16.98
C CYS A 55 -6.46 -2.44 -16.66
N PHE A 56 -7.21 -1.54 -17.30
CA PHE A 56 -8.66 -1.40 -17.09
C PHE A 56 -9.49 -2.60 -17.56
N ARG A 57 -8.98 -3.44 -18.46
CA ARG A 57 -9.67 -4.65 -18.94
C ARG A 57 -9.44 -5.87 -18.03
N SER A 58 -8.42 -5.84 -17.18
CA SER A 58 -8.07 -6.95 -16.30
C SER A 58 -8.90 -6.96 -15.02
N LYS A 59 -9.76 -7.97 -14.85
CA LYS A 59 -10.60 -8.14 -13.64
C LYS A 59 -9.77 -8.31 -12.38
N THR A 60 -8.68 -9.09 -12.47
CA THR A 60 -7.73 -9.31 -11.37
C THR A 60 -7.07 -8.03 -10.93
N TYR A 61 -6.66 -7.19 -11.89
CA TYR A 61 -6.03 -5.92 -11.62
C TYR A 61 -6.99 -4.96 -10.90
N TRP A 62 -8.26 -4.92 -11.30
CA TRP A 62 -9.27 -4.11 -10.63
C TRP A 62 -9.50 -4.49 -9.16
N VAL A 63 -9.59 -5.80 -8.86
CA VAL A 63 -9.72 -6.27 -7.48
C VAL A 63 -8.51 -5.82 -6.65
N LEU A 64 -7.31 -5.98 -7.20
CA LEU A 64 -6.07 -5.55 -6.54
C LEU A 64 -6.03 -4.02 -6.36
N ALA A 65 -6.35 -3.26 -7.40
CA ALA A 65 -6.33 -1.80 -7.37
C ALA A 65 -7.34 -1.23 -6.38
N ILE A 66 -8.53 -1.84 -6.26
CA ILE A 66 -9.53 -1.43 -5.28
C ILE A 66 -9.08 -1.77 -3.86
N CYS A 67 -8.56 -2.98 -3.63
CA CYS A 67 -8.19 -3.41 -2.27
C CYS A 67 -6.90 -2.73 -1.78
N LEU A 68 -5.85 -2.76 -2.60
CA LEU A 68 -4.57 -2.13 -2.28
C LEU A 68 -4.69 -0.60 -2.29
N GLY A 69 -5.32 -0.04 -3.33
CA GLY A 69 -5.58 1.40 -3.41
C GLY A 69 -6.45 1.87 -2.25
N GLY A 70 -7.49 1.11 -1.88
CA GLY A 70 -8.31 1.42 -0.71
C GLY A 70 -7.57 1.38 0.61
N GLY A 71 -6.68 0.41 0.79
CA GLY A 71 -5.76 0.39 1.94
C GLY A 71 -4.87 1.65 1.99
N VAL A 72 -4.30 2.07 0.86
CA VAL A 72 -3.47 3.28 0.76
C VAL A 72 -4.28 4.55 1.03
N GLY A 73 -5.46 4.68 0.43
CA GLY A 73 -6.34 5.82 0.63
C GLY A 73 -6.78 5.95 2.09
N LEU A 74 -7.11 4.82 2.72
CA LEU A 74 -7.49 4.81 4.13
C LEU A 74 -6.31 5.11 5.04
N PHE A 75 -5.12 4.58 4.74
CA PHE A 75 -3.91 4.90 5.48
C PHE A 75 -3.63 6.41 5.47
N ASN A 76 -3.77 7.06 4.30
CA ASN A 76 -3.61 8.50 4.18
C ASN A 76 -4.66 9.27 4.99
N ALA A 77 -5.92 8.83 4.96
CA ALA A 77 -6.98 9.42 5.76
C ALA A 77 -6.71 9.26 7.27
N LEU A 78 -6.29 8.07 7.70
CA LEU A 78 -5.92 7.80 9.09
C LEU A 78 -4.75 8.67 9.52
N TYR A 79 -3.66 8.71 8.75
CA TYR A 79 -2.44 9.44 9.09
C TYR A 79 -2.72 10.93 9.34
N ASN A 80 -3.50 11.58 8.47
CA ASN A 80 -3.84 13.00 8.62
C ASN A 80 -4.74 13.29 9.83
N ASN A 81 -5.53 12.31 10.26
CA ASN A 81 -6.52 12.47 11.33
C ASN A 81 -6.11 11.79 12.64
N LEU A 82 -4.95 11.14 12.68
CA LEU A 82 -4.46 10.43 13.85
C LEU A 82 -4.17 11.41 15.00
N GLN A 83 -3.43 12.49 14.73
CA GLN A 83 -3.13 13.49 15.75
C GLN A 83 -4.40 14.20 16.26
N PRO A 84 -5.32 14.69 15.40
CA PRO A 84 -6.62 15.19 15.83
C PRO A 84 -7.45 14.20 16.66
N SER A 85 -7.33 12.90 16.40
CA SER A 85 -8.08 11.87 17.14
C SER A 85 -7.56 11.67 18.56
N LEU A 86 -6.24 11.73 18.76
CA LEU A 86 -5.61 11.55 20.07
C LEU A 86 -5.73 12.81 20.94
N CYS A 87 -5.62 14.01 20.36
CA CYS A 87 -5.73 15.23 21.14
C CYS A 87 -7.13 15.41 21.78
N VAL A 88 -8.19 14.88 21.16
CA VAL A 88 -9.57 14.96 21.71
C VAL A 88 -9.69 14.15 23.00
N MET A 89 -8.88 13.10 23.13
CA MET A 89 -8.85 12.20 24.29
C MET A 89 -7.90 12.69 25.38
N GLY A 90 -7.31 13.88 25.23
CA GLY A 90 -6.46 14.51 26.23
C GLY A 90 -5.01 14.00 26.25
N TYR A 91 -4.56 13.30 25.20
CA TYR A 91 -3.17 12.89 25.07
C TYR A 91 -2.22 14.09 24.94
N SER A 92 -0.97 13.90 25.36
CA SER A 92 0.05 14.96 25.27
C SER A 92 0.37 15.27 23.80
N PRO A 93 0.53 16.55 23.41
CA PRO A 93 0.93 16.92 22.05
C PRO A 93 2.22 16.24 21.55
N SER A 94 3.15 15.93 22.46
CA SER A 94 4.38 15.20 22.15
C SER A 94 4.13 13.72 21.81
N PHE A 95 3.14 13.10 22.47
CA PHE A 95 2.72 11.73 22.21
C PHE A 95 1.97 11.63 20.88
N ASP A 96 1.04 12.55 20.62
CA ASP A 96 0.22 12.55 19.41
C ASP A 96 1.06 12.62 18.13
N GLY A 97 2.07 13.51 18.11
CA GLY A 97 3.02 13.59 17.00
C GLY A 97 3.95 12.37 16.92
N GLY A 98 4.30 11.78 18.07
CA GLY A 98 5.07 10.54 18.15
C GLY A 98 4.37 9.36 17.51
N MET A 99 3.04 9.27 17.62
CA MET A 99 2.23 8.20 17.04
C MET A 99 2.21 8.20 15.52
N GLY A 100 2.14 9.38 14.89
CA GLY A 100 2.30 9.48 13.43
C GLY A 100 3.69 9.00 12.95
N THR A 101 4.74 9.32 13.71
CA THR A 101 6.11 8.87 13.39
C THR A 101 6.25 7.36 13.57
N LEU A 102 5.72 6.82 14.67
CA LEU A 102 5.75 5.38 14.96
C LEU A 102 5.07 4.59 13.86
N LEU A 103 3.92 5.07 13.38
CA LEU A 103 3.14 4.44 12.31
C LEU A 103 3.96 4.27 11.02
N ILE A 104 4.68 5.33 10.62
CA ILE A 104 5.50 5.32 9.39
C ILE A 104 6.75 4.46 9.58
N MET A 105 7.44 4.61 10.71
CA MET A 105 8.68 3.86 10.97
C MET A 105 8.42 2.35 11.10
N SER A 106 7.38 1.95 11.82
CA SER A 106 7.02 0.53 11.91
C SER A 106 6.59 -0.01 10.54
N GLY A 107 5.89 0.80 9.75
CA GLY A 107 5.51 0.44 8.39
C GLY A 107 6.68 0.23 7.45
N LEU A 108 7.67 1.12 7.45
CA LEU A 108 8.88 0.96 6.62
C LEU A 108 9.64 -0.32 6.99
N VAL A 109 9.76 -0.63 8.28
CA VAL A 109 10.38 -1.88 8.76
C VAL A 109 9.56 -3.09 8.30
N GLY A 110 8.23 -3.05 8.42
CA GLY A 110 7.33 -4.11 7.95
C GLY A 110 7.42 -4.36 6.45
N ALA A 111 7.47 -3.29 5.64
CA ALA A 111 7.69 -3.36 4.20
C ALA A 111 9.05 -3.97 3.84
N ALA A 112 10.12 -3.58 4.54
CA ALA A 112 11.45 -4.14 4.31
C ALA A 112 11.50 -5.64 4.66
N ILE A 113 10.97 -6.05 5.82
CA ILE A 113 10.95 -7.45 6.24
C ILE A 113 10.14 -8.31 5.27
N SER A 114 8.96 -7.85 4.86
CA SER A 114 8.09 -8.58 3.93
C SER A 114 8.70 -8.66 2.52
N GLY A 115 9.31 -7.59 2.02
CA GLY A 115 10.04 -7.59 0.75
C GLY A 115 11.20 -8.59 0.77
N LEU A 116 12.08 -8.50 1.77
CA LEU A 116 13.21 -9.43 1.93
C LEU A 116 12.77 -10.88 2.11
N TYR A 117 11.65 -11.11 2.81
CA TYR A 117 11.08 -12.45 2.99
C TYR A 117 10.64 -13.06 1.66
N VAL A 118 9.93 -12.29 0.83
CA VAL A 118 9.47 -12.71 -0.50
C VAL A 118 10.65 -12.90 -1.47
N ASP A 119 11.64 -12.01 -1.43
CA ASP A 119 12.84 -12.08 -2.29
C ASP A 119 13.69 -13.31 -1.99
N LYS A 120 14.01 -13.56 -0.71
CA LYS A 120 14.79 -14.73 -0.31
C LYS A 120 14.12 -16.04 -0.71
N THR A 121 12.79 -16.14 -0.61
CA THR A 121 12.08 -17.34 -1.07
C THR A 121 12.15 -17.53 -2.59
N GLY A 122 12.23 -16.44 -3.36
CA GLY A 122 12.37 -16.50 -4.82
C GLY A 122 13.75 -16.96 -5.31
N GLU A 123 14.82 -16.75 -4.56
CA GLU A 123 16.17 -17.21 -4.93
C GLU A 123 16.34 -18.73 -4.80
N PHE A 124 15.79 -19.34 -3.74
CA PHE A 124 15.81 -20.80 -3.58
C PHE A 124 15.00 -21.52 -4.67
N GLU A 125 13.99 -20.86 -5.24
CA GLU A 125 13.15 -21.40 -6.30
C GLU A 125 13.80 -21.40 -7.69
N LYS A 126 14.68 -20.44 -7.98
CA LYS A 126 15.39 -20.37 -9.28
C LYS A 126 16.43 -21.48 -9.46
N VAL A 127 16.93 -22.04 -8.36
CA VAL A 127 18.01 -23.06 -8.35
C VAL A 127 17.45 -24.49 -8.54
N VAL A 128 16.16 -24.73 -8.30
CA VAL A 128 15.57 -26.08 -8.35
C VAL A 128 14.98 -26.37 -9.73
N LEU A 129 15.55 -27.33 -10.45
CA LEU A 129 15.19 -27.78 -11.80
C LEU A 129 13.72 -28.28 -11.98
N PHE A 130 12.93 -28.33 -10.90
CA PHE A 130 11.47 -28.58 -10.90
C PHE A 130 10.65 -27.27 -10.93
N ALA A 131 11.06 -26.33 -11.79
CA ALA A 131 10.58 -24.96 -11.85
C ALA A 131 9.07 -24.78 -12.12
N ASN A 132 8.32 -25.82 -12.51
CA ASN A 132 6.87 -25.72 -12.75
C ASN A 132 6.02 -26.10 -11.53
N ALA A 133 6.49 -27.02 -10.67
CA ALA A 133 5.76 -27.46 -9.49
C ALA A 133 5.99 -26.51 -8.30
N TYR A 134 7.23 -26.07 -8.10
CA TYR A 134 7.60 -25.13 -7.03
C TYR A 134 7.09 -23.70 -7.31
N ARG A 135 7.06 -23.28 -8.58
CA ARG A 135 6.54 -21.97 -9.00
C ARG A 135 5.03 -21.79 -8.76
N ARG A 136 4.23 -22.88 -8.79
CA ARG A 136 2.81 -22.85 -8.34
C ARG A 136 2.66 -22.71 -6.82
N LEU A 137 3.67 -23.08 -6.04
CA LEU A 137 3.70 -22.90 -4.58
C LEU A 137 4.06 -21.45 -4.21
N ASP A 138 4.93 -20.77 -4.96
CA ASP A 138 5.27 -19.36 -4.77
C ASP A 138 4.06 -18.42 -4.92
N ASP A 139 3.25 -18.62 -5.97
CA ASP A 139 2.05 -17.81 -6.22
C ASP A 139 1.07 -17.93 -5.05
N ARG A 140 0.88 -19.16 -4.56
CA ARG A 140 0.04 -19.41 -3.40
C ARG A 140 0.66 -18.77 -2.15
N ARG A 141 1.99 -18.76 -2.00
CA ARG A 141 2.69 -18.19 -0.84
C ARG A 141 2.63 -16.67 -0.81
N ARG A 142 2.90 -15.97 -1.92
CA ARG A 142 2.77 -14.49 -2.04
C ARG A 142 1.34 -14.05 -1.71
N ILE A 143 0.34 -14.76 -2.22
CA ILE A 143 -1.07 -14.52 -1.91
C ILE A 143 -1.38 -14.81 -0.44
N VAL A 144 -0.87 -15.90 0.12
CA VAL A 144 -1.09 -16.26 1.53
C VAL A 144 -0.44 -15.23 2.46
N THR A 145 0.79 -14.80 2.20
CA THR A 145 1.46 -13.74 2.95
C THR A 145 0.68 -12.44 2.84
N MET A 146 0.21 -12.06 1.65
CA MET A 146 -0.62 -10.87 1.47
C MET A 146 -1.95 -10.96 2.22
N LYS A 147 -2.67 -12.10 2.15
CA LYS A 147 -3.93 -12.31 2.88
C LYS A 147 -3.74 -12.31 4.40
N ILE A 148 -2.67 -12.96 4.91
CA ILE A 148 -2.34 -12.96 6.34
C ILE A 148 -2.01 -11.53 6.81
N SER A 149 -1.18 -10.79 6.07
CA SER A 149 -0.86 -9.41 6.41
C SER A 149 -2.11 -8.53 6.39
N PHE A 150 -3.02 -8.71 5.43
CA PHE A 150 -4.27 -7.95 5.38
C PHE A 150 -5.19 -8.27 6.57
N LEU A 151 -5.27 -9.54 6.98
CA LEU A 151 -6.03 -9.95 8.16
C LEU A 151 -5.43 -9.37 9.46
N LEU A 152 -4.11 -9.46 9.63
CA LEU A 152 -3.41 -8.89 10.78
C LEU A 152 -3.54 -7.37 10.83
N ALA A 153 -3.44 -6.70 9.68
CA ALA A 153 -3.70 -5.26 9.58
C ALA A 153 -5.17 -4.92 9.93
N GLY A 154 -6.14 -5.74 9.51
CA GLY A 154 -7.54 -5.58 9.89
C GLY A 154 -7.80 -5.72 11.38
N ILE A 155 -7.20 -6.72 12.02
CA ILE A 155 -7.27 -6.91 13.48
C ILE A 155 -6.64 -5.71 14.20
N ALA A 156 -5.47 -5.26 13.75
CA ALA A 156 -4.81 -4.09 14.30
C ALA A 156 -5.64 -2.81 14.10
N ALA A 157 -6.31 -2.66 12.96
CA ALA A 157 -7.21 -1.54 12.69
C ALA A 157 -8.45 -1.55 13.61
N CYS A 158 -9.03 -2.72 13.85
CA CYS A 158 -10.14 -2.86 14.80
C CYS A 158 -9.68 -2.56 16.23
N SER A 159 -8.50 -3.07 16.63
CA SER A 159 -7.88 -2.76 17.92
C SER A 159 -7.66 -1.26 18.07
N LEU A 160 -7.16 -0.59 17.02
CA LEU A 160 -6.93 0.86 17.01
C LEU A 160 -8.23 1.65 17.15
N ALA A 161 -9.28 1.26 16.42
CA ALA A 161 -10.59 1.89 16.48
C ALA A 161 -11.19 1.82 17.89
N ILE A 162 -10.93 0.73 18.62
CA ILE A 162 -11.38 0.60 20.01
C ILE A 162 -10.46 1.39 20.94
N SER A 163 -9.13 1.25 20.80
CA SER A 163 -8.16 1.85 21.73
C SER A 163 -8.24 3.38 21.80
N ILE A 164 -8.59 4.04 20.69
CA ILE A 164 -8.74 5.50 20.63
C ILE A 164 -9.93 6.00 21.47
N ASN A 165 -10.88 5.14 21.83
CA ASN A 165 -12.02 5.53 22.67
C ASN A 165 -11.71 5.47 24.18
N TYR A 166 -10.56 4.95 24.58
CA TYR A 166 -10.21 4.80 25.98
C TYR A 166 -9.11 5.76 26.41
N GLU A 167 -9.32 6.42 27.55
CA GLU A 167 -8.37 7.34 28.16
C GLU A 167 -7.32 6.57 28.99
N GLY A 168 -6.07 7.07 29.02
CA GLY A 168 -5.02 6.56 29.90
C GLY A 168 -4.41 5.20 29.52
N MET A 169 -4.83 4.58 28.42
CA MET A 169 -4.25 3.31 27.92
C MET A 169 -3.24 3.53 26.80
N GLU A 170 -2.21 4.36 27.05
CA GLU A 170 -1.21 4.74 26.03
C GLU A 170 -0.53 3.51 25.39
N GLY A 171 -0.17 2.50 26.19
CA GLY A 171 0.50 1.30 25.70
C GLY A 171 -0.32 0.50 24.68
N TRP A 172 -1.65 0.48 24.82
CA TRP A 172 -2.52 -0.25 23.89
C TRP A 172 -2.66 0.49 22.56
N VAL A 173 -2.73 1.82 22.59
CA VAL A 173 -2.72 2.68 21.40
C VAL A 173 -1.40 2.51 20.65
N VAL A 174 -0.26 2.59 21.36
CA VAL A 174 1.08 2.38 20.79
C VAL A 174 1.18 1.03 20.10
N ALA A 175 0.76 -0.05 20.76
CA ALA A 175 0.80 -1.39 20.21
C ALA A 175 -0.09 -1.52 18.95
N SER A 176 -1.30 -0.98 18.98
CA SER A 176 -2.23 -1.03 17.85
C SER A 176 -1.70 -0.27 16.64
N ILE A 177 -1.15 0.93 16.84
CA ILE A 177 -0.55 1.76 15.77
C ILE A 177 0.70 1.08 15.20
N PHE A 178 1.56 0.55 16.05
CA PHE A 178 2.77 -0.16 15.63
C PHE A 178 2.42 -1.35 14.73
N LEU A 179 1.49 -2.21 15.17
CA LEU A 179 1.06 -3.40 14.42
C LEU A 179 0.35 -3.02 13.13
N PHE A 180 -0.53 -2.01 13.17
CA PHE A 180 -1.22 -1.54 11.97
C PHE A 180 -0.24 -0.99 10.93
N GLY A 181 0.74 -0.19 11.35
CA GLY A 181 1.80 0.31 10.47
C GLY A 181 2.60 -0.82 9.85
N ALA A 182 3.15 -1.72 10.69
CA ALA A 182 4.01 -2.82 10.25
C ALA A 182 3.31 -3.74 9.24
N PHE A 183 2.10 -4.21 9.55
CA PHE A 183 1.37 -5.12 8.66
C PHE A 183 0.70 -4.38 7.48
N GLY A 184 0.27 -3.14 7.65
CA GLY A 184 -0.31 -2.33 6.58
C GLY A 184 0.68 -2.05 5.45
N PHE A 185 1.89 -1.62 5.79
CA PHE A 185 2.92 -1.31 4.79
C PHE A 185 3.58 -2.55 4.21
N ALA A 186 3.61 -3.67 4.95
CA ALA A 186 4.10 -4.94 4.44
C ALA A 186 3.35 -5.42 3.18
N ILE A 187 2.10 -4.99 3.00
CA ILE A 187 1.27 -5.35 1.85
C ILE A 187 1.67 -4.56 0.60
N TYR A 188 2.22 -3.36 0.77
CA TYR A 188 2.46 -2.41 -0.32
C TYR A 188 3.43 -2.92 -1.39
N PRO A 189 4.68 -3.36 -1.08
CA PRO A 189 5.60 -3.81 -2.11
C PRO A 189 5.10 -5.06 -2.83
N ILE A 190 4.57 -6.03 -2.09
CA ILE A 190 4.04 -7.29 -2.64
C ILE A 190 2.87 -6.99 -3.58
N GLY A 191 1.94 -6.14 -3.16
CA GLY A 191 0.78 -5.77 -3.95
C GLY A 191 1.16 -5.05 -5.26
N LEU A 192 2.18 -4.19 -5.24
CA LEU A 192 2.67 -3.52 -6.45
C LEU A 192 3.31 -4.51 -7.43
N GLU A 193 4.16 -5.43 -6.98
CA GLU A 193 4.74 -6.48 -7.83
C GLU A 193 3.65 -7.33 -8.49
N MET A 194 2.66 -7.75 -7.69
CA MET A 194 1.51 -8.54 -8.16
C MET A 194 0.69 -7.78 -9.22
N GLY A 195 0.56 -6.47 -9.07
CA GLY A 195 -0.10 -5.61 -10.05
C GLY A 195 0.61 -5.61 -11.39
N VAL A 196 1.93 -5.47 -11.36
CA VAL A 196 2.79 -5.49 -12.56
C VAL A 196 2.73 -6.85 -13.25
N GLU A 197 2.81 -7.94 -12.48
CA GLU A 197 2.73 -9.30 -13.02
C GLU A 197 1.36 -9.63 -13.65
N ALA A 198 0.27 -9.14 -13.05
CA ALA A 198 -1.09 -9.34 -13.57
C ALA A 198 -1.36 -8.54 -14.85
N THR A 199 -0.64 -7.44 -15.07
CA THR A 199 -0.81 -6.55 -16.24
C THR A 199 0.30 -6.68 -17.28
N PHE A 200 1.16 -7.68 -17.19
CA PHE A 200 2.21 -7.90 -18.20
C PHE A 200 1.61 -7.97 -19.63
N PRO A 201 2.22 -7.31 -20.65
CA PRO A 201 3.51 -6.60 -20.67
C PRO A 201 3.44 -5.07 -20.46
N VAL A 202 2.46 -4.55 -19.72
CA VAL A 202 2.34 -3.10 -19.46
C VAL A 202 3.53 -2.57 -18.66
N ALA A 203 3.92 -1.32 -18.92
CA ALA A 203 4.97 -0.62 -18.18
C ALA A 203 4.68 -0.61 -16.67
N GLU A 204 5.68 -0.97 -15.88
CA GLU A 204 5.62 -1.08 -14.42
C GLU A 204 5.12 0.21 -13.75
N ALA A 205 5.62 1.36 -14.20
CA ALA A 205 5.21 2.66 -13.71
C ALA A 205 3.72 2.97 -13.99
N THR A 206 3.18 2.50 -15.12
CA THR A 206 1.76 2.69 -15.46
C THR A 206 0.87 1.86 -14.56
N SER A 207 1.21 0.58 -14.35
CA SER A 207 0.42 -0.33 -13.53
C SER A 207 0.41 0.09 -12.05
N THR A 208 1.57 0.40 -11.48
CA THR A 208 1.70 0.84 -10.09
C THR A 208 1.07 2.23 -9.88
N GLY A 209 1.33 3.18 -10.79
CA GLY A 209 0.77 4.53 -10.73
C GLY A 209 -0.77 4.56 -10.73
N LEU A 210 -1.41 3.75 -11.58
CA LEU A 210 -2.86 3.64 -11.62
C LEU A 210 -3.47 3.10 -10.31
N ILE A 211 -2.82 2.13 -9.64
CA ILE A 211 -3.27 1.63 -8.33
C ILE A 211 -3.27 2.76 -7.30
N ILE A 212 -2.19 3.55 -7.26
CA ILE A 212 -2.08 4.68 -6.32
C ILE A 212 -3.11 5.75 -6.63
N MET A 213 -3.34 6.08 -7.90
CA MET A 213 -4.37 7.04 -8.29
C MET A 213 -5.77 6.61 -7.84
N ILE A 214 -6.13 5.34 -8.05
CA ILE A 214 -7.40 4.79 -7.56
C ILE A 214 -7.47 4.90 -6.04
N GLY A 215 -6.35 4.63 -5.34
CA GLY A 215 -6.27 4.79 -3.89
C GLY A 215 -6.48 6.22 -3.40
N GLN A 216 -5.93 7.23 -4.09
CA GLN A 216 -6.15 8.63 -3.71
C GLN A 216 -7.62 9.05 -3.90
N ILE A 217 -8.27 8.59 -4.98
CA ILE A 217 -9.70 8.83 -5.19
C ILE A 217 -10.51 8.23 -4.03
N GLN A 218 -10.21 7.00 -3.62
CA GLN A 218 -10.85 6.38 -2.45
C GLN A 218 -10.52 7.11 -1.14
N GLY A 219 -9.30 7.63 -0.99
CA GLY A 219 -8.90 8.48 0.13
C GLY A 219 -9.78 9.72 0.26
N VAL A 220 -10.08 10.41 -0.85
CA VAL A 220 -11.02 11.53 -0.86
C VAL A 220 -12.42 11.09 -0.42
N VAL A 221 -12.89 9.93 -0.89
CA VAL A 221 -14.18 9.36 -0.45
C VAL A 221 -14.19 9.09 1.05
N TYR A 222 -13.12 8.53 1.63
CA TYR A 222 -13.03 8.31 3.07
C TYR A 222 -13.03 9.60 3.87
N VAL A 223 -12.34 10.65 3.39
CA VAL A 223 -12.36 11.96 4.05
C VAL A 223 -13.76 12.57 4.01
N ILE A 224 -14.45 12.51 2.88
CA ILE A 224 -15.84 13.00 2.78
C ILE A 224 -16.74 12.22 3.74
N LEU A 225 -16.62 10.89 3.76
CA LEU A 225 -17.37 10.02 4.65
C LEU A 225 -17.14 10.39 6.13
N THR A 226 -15.88 10.61 6.51
CA THR A 226 -15.54 11.07 7.85
C THR A 226 -16.19 12.40 8.19
N ASN A 227 -16.16 13.39 7.30
CA ASN A 227 -16.78 14.69 7.54
C ASN A 227 -18.31 14.60 7.73
N VAL A 228 -18.97 13.62 7.11
CA VAL A 228 -20.42 13.39 7.27
C VAL A 228 -20.76 12.75 8.61
N PHE A 229 -19.91 11.84 9.10
CA PHE A 229 -20.16 11.04 10.31
C PHE A 229 -19.48 11.59 11.58
N VAL A 230 -18.70 12.65 11.44
CA VAL A 230 -18.16 13.39 12.58
C VAL A 230 -19.30 14.00 13.40
N GLY A 231 -19.35 13.63 14.67
CA GLY A 231 -20.36 14.09 15.63
C GLY A 231 -19.86 15.23 16.53
N LYS A 232 -20.80 15.81 17.30
CA LYS A 232 -20.47 16.75 18.37
C LYS A 232 -19.77 16.00 19.51
N PRO A 233 -18.68 16.56 20.09
CA PRO A 233 -17.98 15.93 21.21
C PRO A 233 -18.85 15.91 22.47
N ASP A 234 -18.64 14.90 23.31
CA ASP A 234 -19.26 14.80 24.63
C ASP A 234 -18.73 15.92 25.55
N PRO A 235 -19.53 16.50 26.45
CA PRO A 235 -19.05 17.39 27.51
C PRO A 235 -17.79 16.91 28.24
N HIS A 236 -17.62 15.60 28.43
CA HIS A 236 -16.41 15.02 29.02
C HIS A 236 -15.17 15.23 28.14
N GLN A 237 -15.27 14.88 26.85
CA GLN A 237 -14.18 15.06 25.87
C GLN A 237 -13.76 16.52 25.73
N LEU A 238 -14.73 17.43 25.84
CA LEU A 238 -14.47 18.86 25.77
C LEU A 238 -13.68 19.40 26.97
N ALA A 239 -13.77 18.72 28.12
CA ALA A 239 -13.05 19.09 29.35
C ALA A 239 -11.59 18.63 29.35
N ILE A 240 -11.30 17.48 28.73
CA ILE A 240 -9.98 16.83 28.72
C ILE A 240 -9.13 17.16 27.49
N GLN A 241 -9.75 17.61 26.39
CA GLN A 241 -9.07 17.81 25.12
C GLN A 241 -7.84 18.74 25.20
N THR A 242 -6.79 18.35 24.48
CA THR A 242 -5.53 19.09 24.33
C THR A 242 -5.39 19.73 22.95
N CYS A 243 -6.40 19.59 22.07
CA CYS A 243 -6.35 20.08 20.68
C CYS A 243 -6.33 21.61 20.58
N VAL A 244 -7.10 22.29 21.44
CA VAL A 244 -7.36 23.72 21.35
C VAL A 244 -7.37 24.33 22.76
N ASP A 245 -6.75 25.50 22.92
CA ASP A 245 -6.77 26.23 24.19
C ASP A 245 -8.20 26.49 24.67
N LYS A 246 -8.43 26.45 25.99
CA LYS A 246 -9.77 26.63 26.59
C LYS A 246 -10.44 27.98 26.25
N ASN A 247 -9.66 28.97 25.82
CA ASN A 247 -10.11 30.31 25.40
C ASN A 247 -10.42 30.42 23.90
N SER A 248 -10.16 29.37 23.13
CA SER A 248 -10.34 29.32 21.67
C SER A 248 -11.65 28.60 21.29
N ASN A 249 -11.95 28.50 20.00
CA ASN A 249 -13.23 27.96 19.51
C ASN A 249 -13.37 26.44 19.78
N LEU A 250 -13.87 26.06 20.96
CA LEU A 250 -14.21 24.67 21.34
C LEU A 250 -15.17 23.97 20.35
N LYS A 251 -15.86 24.73 19.50
CA LYS A 251 -16.72 24.21 18.41
C LYS A 251 -15.97 23.48 17.29
N THR A 252 -14.65 23.63 17.19
CA THR A 252 -13.85 22.93 16.16
C THR A 252 -13.43 21.52 16.58
N VAL A 253 -13.65 21.15 17.85
CA VAL A 253 -13.34 19.83 18.39
C VAL A 253 -14.44 18.87 17.97
N VAL A 254 -14.06 17.71 17.44
CA VAL A 254 -14.97 16.74 16.84
C VAL A 254 -14.72 15.34 17.40
N THR A 255 -15.75 14.50 17.47
CA THR A 255 -15.58 13.12 17.93
C THR A 255 -15.16 12.19 16.79
N TRP A 256 -14.21 11.30 17.07
CA TRP A 256 -13.60 10.39 16.10
C TRP A 256 -14.06 8.93 16.23
N SER A 257 -14.86 8.61 17.25
CA SER A 257 -15.31 7.24 17.52
C SER A 257 -16.02 6.59 16.33
N VAL A 258 -17.02 7.29 15.77
CA VAL A 258 -17.82 6.78 14.64
C VAL A 258 -16.99 6.70 13.34
N PRO A 259 -16.22 7.73 12.94
CA PRO A 259 -15.31 7.63 11.80
C PRO A 259 -14.36 6.43 11.85
N PHE A 260 -13.73 6.17 13.01
CA PHE A 260 -12.81 5.05 13.16
C PHE A 260 -13.50 3.69 13.05
N LEU A 261 -14.73 3.57 13.55
CA LEU A 261 -15.54 2.35 13.38
C LEU A 261 -15.93 2.13 11.92
N ILE A 262 -16.30 3.20 11.20
CA ILE A 262 -16.60 3.14 9.76
C ILE A 262 -15.35 2.74 8.97
N TRP A 263 -14.20 3.33 9.28
CA TRP A 263 -12.93 2.98 8.66
C TRP A 263 -12.55 1.52 8.91
N ALA A 264 -12.68 1.02 10.14
CA ALA A 264 -12.48 -0.39 10.45
C ALA A 264 -13.45 -1.29 9.65
N GLY A 265 -14.72 -0.90 9.52
CA GLY A 265 -15.71 -1.58 8.69
C GLY A 265 -15.31 -1.62 7.21
N CYS A 266 -14.83 -0.50 6.66
CA CYS A 266 -14.31 -0.43 5.29
C CYS A 266 -13.08 -1.35 5.10
N VAL A 267 -12.14 -1.40 6.05
CA VAL A 267 -11.00 -2.33 6.00
C VAL A 267 -11.47 -3.77 5.98
N CYS A 268 -12.38 -4.15 6.86
CA CYS A 268 -12.93 -5.50 6.91
C CYS A 268 -13.63 -5.87 5.60
N LEU A 269 -14.39 -4.95 5.01
CA LEU A 269 -15.03 -5.16 3.72
C LEU A 269 -13.99 -5.35 2.60
N LEU A 270 -12.95 -4.51 2.55
CA LEU A 270 -11.86 -4.66 1.58
C LEU A 270 -11.12 -5.99 1.76
N ILE A 271 -10.87 -6.43 3.01
CA ILE A 271 -10.29 -7.75 3.31
C ILE A 271 -11.17 -8.86 2.75
N ILE A 272 -12.47 -8.82 3.03
CA ILE A 272 -13.40 -9.87 2.60
C ILE A 272 -13.45 -9.92 1.06
N LEU A 273 -13.57 -8.76 0.41
CA LEU A 273 -13.51 -8.67 -1.06
C LEU A 273 -12.19 -9.22 -1.60
N PHE A 274 -11.06 -8.88 -0.98
CA PHE A 274 -9.75 -9.38 -1.38
C PHE A 274 -9.62 -10.90 -1.15
N VAL A 275 -10.14 -11.43 -0.06
CA VAL A 275 -10.07 -12.86 0.24
C VAL A 275 -10.89 -13.66 -0.76
N ILE A 276 -12.11 -13.20 -1.08
CA ILE A 276 -13.08 -13.91 -1.93
C ILE A 276 -12.78 -13.74 -3.42
N LEU A 277 -12.53 -12.50 -3.88
CA LEU A 277 -12.48 -12.16 -5.31
C LEU A 277 -11.06 -12.23 -5.89
N PHE A 278 -10.03 -12.19 -5.05
CA PHE A 278 -8.65 -12.18 -5.53
C PHE A 278 -8.13 -13.59 -5.83
N TRP A 279 -8.37 -14.02 -7.07
CA TRP A 279 -7.81 -15.22 -7.69
C TRP A 279 -7.00 -14.82 -8.93
N PRO A 280 -5.75 -14.35 -8.74
CA PRO A 280 -4.96 -13.86 -9.85
C PRO A 280 -4.58 -14.96 -10.84
N LYS A 281 -4.73 -14.65 -12.13
CA LYS A 281 -4.10 -15.38 -13.24
C LYS A 281 -2.85 -14.62 -13.66
N TYR A 282 -1.68 -15.26 -13.54
CA TYR A 282 -0.38 -14.64 -13.75
C TYR A 282 0.04 -14.70 -15.21
N LYS A 283 -0.23 -13.63 -15.95
CA LYS A 283 0.06 -13.56 -17.40
C LYS A 283 1.55 -13.67 -17.71
N ARG A 284 2.42 -13.05 -16.91
CA ARG A 284 3.88 -13.10 -17.11
C ARG A 284 4.45 -14.51 -16.95
N ARG A 285 3.96 -15.26 -15.96
CA ARG A 285 4.42 -16.63 -15.70
C ARG A 285 3.92 -17.61 -16.75
N GLU A 286 2.70 -17.43 -17.26
CA GLU A 286 2.19 -18.20 -18.40
C GLU A 286 3.04 -17.94 -19.66
N TYR A 287 3.45 -16.69 -19.89
CA TYR A 287 4.36 -16.32 -20.97
C TYR A 287 5.73 -17.02 -20.85
N GLU A 288 6.38 -16.97 -19.69
CA GLU A 288 7.67 -17.64 -19.45
C GLU A 288 7.55 -19.18 -19.56
N ALA A 289 6.48 -19.76 -19.02
CA ALA A 289 6.24 -21.21 -19.09
C ALA A 289 6.00 -21.69 -20.53
N ASN A 290 5.32 -20.89 -21.36
CA ASN A 290 5.13 -21.20 -22.77
C ASN A 290 6.44 -21.07 -23.55
N ARG A 291 7.28 -20.07 -23.26
CA ARG A 291 8.59 -19.92 -23.90
C ARG A 291 9.53 -21.10 -23.64
N THR A 292 9.61 -21.57 -22.39
CA THR A 292 10.40 -22.76 -22.06
C THR A 292 9.89 -24.03 -22.75
N LYS A 293 8.58 -24.15 -23.01
CA LYS A 293 8.04 -25.28 -23.79
C LYS A 293 8.39 -25.20 -25.27
N THR A 294 8.43 -24.00 -25.84
CA THR A 294 8.86 -23.76 -27.22
C THR A 294 10.35 -23.99 -27.40
N GLU A 295 11.19 -23.52 -26.47
CA GLU A 295 12.65 -23.79 -26.47
C GLU A 295 12.95 -25.30 -26.34
N ASN A 296 12.11 -26.05 -25.60
CA ASN A 296 12.21 -27.51 -25.47
C ASN A 296 11.52 -28.28 -26.61
N GLY A 297 11.00 -27.62 -27.65
CA GLY A 297 10.43 -28.26 -28.84
C GLY A 297 9.07 -28.93 -28.65
N ILE A 298 8.32 -28.59 -27.59
CA ILE A 298 7.04 -29.26 -27.23
C ILE A 298 5.82 -28.59 -27.89
N VAL A 299 5.95 -27.36 -28.42
CA VAL A 299 4.85 -26.61 -29.05
C VAL A 299 5.30 -26.00 -30.38
N LEU A 300 4.54 -26.25 -31.46
CA LEU A 300 4.79 -25.70 -32.80
C LEU A 300 4.52 -24.18 -32.80
N PRO A 301 5.40 -23.35 -33.39
CA PRO A 301 5.33 -21.87 -33.30
C PRO A 301 4.04 -21.22 -33.84
N GLU A 302 3.26 -21.92 -34.68
CA GLU A 302 2.02 -21.40 -35.28
C GLU A 302 0.89 -21.13 -34.27
N ALA A 303 0.93 -21.75 -33.08
CA ALA A 303 -0.09 -21.52 -32.05
C ALA A 303 0.00 -20.14 -31.39
N ILE A 304 1.18 -19.51 -31.40
CA ILE A 304 1.42 -18.20 -30.77
C ILE A 304 0.85 -17.08 -31.64
N GLU A 305 0.87 -17.23 -32.97
CA GLU A 305 0.40 -16.21 -33.90
C GLU A 305 -1.13 -16.07 -33.87
N GLN A 306 -1.86 -17.16 -33.60
CA GLN A 306 -3.32 -17.13 -33.44
C GLN A 306 -3.78 -16.56 -32.09
N GLU A 307 -2.97 -16.66 -31.02
CA GLU A 307 -3.29 -16.06 -29.72
C GLU A 307 -3.00 -14.54 -29.72
N LYS A 308 -2.03 -14.09 -30.53
CA LYS A 308 -1.74 -12.66 -30.79
C LYS A 308 -2.95 -11.91 -31.39
N THR A 309 -3.82 -12.61 -32.13
CA THR A 309 -5.01 -12.00 -32.76
C THR A 309 -6.26 -11.96 -31.85
N ARG A 310 -6.23 -12.58 -30.66
CA ARG A 310 -7.40 -12.65 -29.75
C ARG A 310 -7.27 -11.87 -28.43
N LEU A 311 -6.12 -11.25 -28.16
CA LEU A 311 -5.91 -10.32 -27.03
C LEU A 311 -6.28 -8.88 -27.42
#